data_AF-A0A7X9VXM5-F1
#
_entry.id   AF-A0A7X9VXM5-F1
#
_cell.length_a   1.000
_cell.length_b   1.000
_cell.length_c   1.000
_cell.angle_alpha   90.00
_cell.angle_beta   90.00
_cell.angle_gamma   90.00
#
_symmetry.space_group_name_H-M   'P 1'
#
loop_
_entity.id
_entity.type
_entity.pdbx_description
1 polymer ?
#
loop_
_entity_poly.entity_id
_entity_poly.type
_entity_poly.pdbx_seq_one_letter_code
_entity_poly.pdbx_strand_id
1 'polypeptide(L)'
;MTTPMQEPDTHGAPLREYTDPAYRPLCANLADVRANIDRLDDEIVRLIAERAMYVKDAARFKRDAFQVSAPARQAQVFDKARALAERHNRGFANLEQVVDATYRAMVAAFIANEQTYFATMKDVGDTHE
;
A
#
# COMPACT_ATOMS: atom_id res chain seq x y z
N MET A 1 -11.92 -35.23 -16.54
CA MET A 1 -13.03 -34.26 -16.41
C MET A 1 -12.66 -33.32 -15.28
N THR A 2 -12.18 -32.12 -15.62
CA THR A 2 -11.84 -31.08 -14.66
C THR A 2 -13.15 -30.55 -14.09
N THR A 3 -13.38 -30.69 -12.79
CA THR A 3 -14.53 -30.08 -12.13
C THR A 3 -14.53 -28.57 -12.44
N PRO A 4 -15.63 -27.98 -12.93
CA PRO A 4 -15.69 -26.54 -13.15
C PRO A 4 -15.38 -25.83 -11.83
N MET A 5 -14.55 -24.79 -11.92
CA MET A 5 -14.09 -24.00 -10.78
C MET A 5 -15.27 -23.17 -10.27
N GLN A 6 -16.09 -23.77 -9.40
CA GLN A 6 -17.24 -23.12 -8.79
C GLN A 6 -16.77 -22.21 -7.66
N GLU A 7 -17.33 -21.00 -7.60
CA GLU A 7 -17.05 -20.08 -6.51
C GLU A 7 -17.47 -20.68 -5.16
N PRO A 8 -16.72 -20.41 -4.07
CA PRO A 8 -17.10 -20.87 -2.74
C PRO A 8 -18.42 -20.24 -2.29
N ASP A 9 -19.25 -21.03 -1.60
CA ASP A 9 -20.42 -20.50 -0.89
C ASP A 9 -19.95 -19.49 0.17
N THR A 10 -20.35 -18.23 0.02
CA THR A 10 -19.89 -17.14 0.88
C THR A 10 -20.52 -17.16 2.26
N HIS A 11 -21.66 -17.85 2.43
CA HIS A 11 -22.39 -17.96 3.69
C HIS A 11 -22.28 -19.35 4.33
N GLY A 12 -21.57 -20.27 3.66
CA GLY A 12 -21.30 -21.62 4.16
C GLY A 12 -20.29 -21.66 5.31
N ALA A 13 -20.19 -22.83 5.94
CA ALA A 13 -19.22 -23.10 7.01
C ALA A 13 -17.78 -23.16 6.46
N PRO A 14 -16.75 -22.89 7.29
CA PRO A 14 -15.36 -23.06 6.89
C PRO A 14 -15.07 -24.49 6.41
N LEU A 15 -14.40 -24.61 5.27
CA LEU A 15 -14.00 -25.91 4.70
C LEU A 15 -12.64 -26.39 5.21
N ARG A 16 -11.91 -25.54 5.94
CA ARG A 16 -10.55 -25.79 6.42
C ARG A 16 -10.32 -25.08 7.75
N GLU A 17 -9.40 -25.64 8.54
CA GLU A 17 -8.97 -25.10 9.82
C GLU A 17 -7.45 -24.97 9.85
N TYR A 18 -6.93 -24.00 10.59
CA TYR A 18 -5.50 -23.86 10.83
C TYR A 18 -5.03 -24.91 11.83
N THR A 19 -3.83 -25.46 11.60
CA THR A 19 -3.18 -26.37 12.55
C THR A 19 -2.53 -25.65 13.73
N ASP A 20 -2.41 -24.32 13.66
CA ASP A 20 -1.94 -23.48 14.76
C ASP A 20 -3.01 -23.40 15.87
N PRO A 21 -2.76 -23.96 17.07
CA PRO A 21 -3.72 -23.94 18.17
C PRO A 21 -3.97 -22.54 18.74
N ALA A 22 -3.08 -21.57 18.48
CA ALA A 22 -3.26 -20.18 18.89
C ALA A 22 -4.19 -19.40 17.94
N TYR A 23 -4.45 -19.91 16.73
CA TYR A 23 -5.30 -19.24 15.76
C TYR A 23 -6.73 -19.07 16.29
N ARG A 24 -7.33 -17.90 16.03
CA ARG A 24 -8.73 -17.60 16.32
C ARG A 24 -9.38 -17.00 15.07
N PRO A 25 -10.48 -17.58 14.55
CA PRO A 25 -11.21 -17.00 13.42
C PRO A 25 -11.69 -15.58 13.71
N LEU A 26 -11.58 -14.69 12.71
CA LEU A 26 -12.03 -13.29 12.83
C LEU A 26 -13.47 -13.08 12.36
N CYS A 27 -14.00 -14.00 11.55
CA CYS A 27 -15.28 -13.87 10.85
C CYS A 27 -16.01 -15.22 10.84
N ALA A 28 -17.34 -15.20 10.75
CA ALA A 28 -18.15 -16.41 10.77
C ALA A 28 -18.19 -17.11 9.39
N ASN A 29 -18.12 -16.33 8.31
CA ASN A 29 -18.20 -16.81 6.94
C ASN A 29 -17.35 -15.95 5.98
N LEU A 30 -17.28 -16.33 4.70
CA LEU A 30 -16.46 -15.64 3.69
C LEU A 30 -17.07 -14.27 3.29
N ALA A 31 -18.38 -14.09 3.35
CA ALA A 31 -19.00 -12.78 3.11
C ALA A 31 -18.54 -11.74 4.14
N ASP A 32 -18.48 -12.11 5.41
CA ASP A 32 -17.97 -11.26 6.50
C ASP A 32 -16.48 -10.91 6.30
N VAL A 33 -15.67 -11.88 5.85
CA VAL A 33 -14.25 -11.63 5.52
C VAL A 33 -14.14 -10.58 4.43
N ARG A 34 -14.89 -10.74 3.33
CA ARG A 34 -14.88 -9.80 2.19
C ARG A 34 -15.32 -8.40 2.61
N ALA A 35 -16.41 -8.28 3.35
CA ALA A 35 -16.89 -6.98 3.84
C ALA A 35 -15.86 -6.26 4.73
N ASN A 36 -15.12 -7.01 5.57
CA ASN A 36 -14.05 -6.44 6.38
C ASN A 36 -12.83 -6.02 5.55
N ILE A 37 -12.50 -6.77 4.49
CA ILE A 37 -11.45 -6.39 3.54
C ILE A 37 -11.87 -5.13 2.78
N ASP A 38 -13.08 -5.07 2.24
CA ASP A 38 -13.60 -3.92 1.51
C ASP A 38 -13.56 -2.64 2.38
N ARG A 39 -13.93 -2.75 3.66
CA ARG A 39 -13.81 -1.65 4.63
C ARG A 39 -12.36 -1.20 4.82
N LEU A 40 -11.42 -2.14 4.94
CA LEU A 40 -10.01 -1.82 5.08
C LEU A 40 -9.43 -1.20 3.81
N ASP A 41 -9.87 -1.65 2.64
CA ASP A 41 -9.44 -1.11 1.36
C ASP A 41 -9.87 0.35 1.19
N ASP A 42 -11.08 0.72 1.60
CA ASP A 42 -11.51 2.13 1.65
C ASP A 42 -10.57 2.99 2.54
N GLU A 43 -10.26 2.50 3.75
CA GLU A 43 -9.35 3.19 4.67
C GLU A 43 -7.93 3.31 4.11
N ILE A 44 -7.42 2.25 3.47
CA ILE A 44 -6.10 2.23 2.84
C ILE A 44 -6.05 3.22 1.69
N VAL A 45 -7.05 3.22 0.80
CA VAL A 45 -7.11 4.15 -0.34
C VAL A 45 -7.21 5.60 0.14
N ARG A 46 -8.02 5.87 1.17
CA ARG A 46 -8.11 7.19 1.79
C ARG A 46 -6.74 7.68 2.31
N LEU A 47 -5.99 6.81 3.01
CA LEU A 47 -4.65 7.14 3.52
C LEU A 47 -3.63 7.32 2.39
N ILE A 48 -3.72 6.54 1.32
CA ILE A 48 -2.88 6.71 0.13
C ILE A 48 -3.16 8.05 -0.54
N ALA A 49 -4.43 8.46 -0.65
CA ALA A 49 -4.81 9.76 -1.20
C ALA A 49 -4.27 10.92 -0.34
N GLU A 50 -4.35 10.81 0.97
CA GLU A 50 -3.74 11.79 1.90
C GLU A 50 -2.22 11.84 1.72
N ARG A 51 -1.54 10.69 1.68
CA ARG A 51 -0.11 10.59 1.40
C ARG A 51 0.26 11.22 0.04
N ALA A 52 -0.58 11.05 -0.97
CA ALA A 52 -0.38 11.60 -2.31
C ALA A 52 -0.30 13.13 -2.30
N MET A 53 -1.11 13.79 -1.47
CA MET A 53 -1.09 15.24 -1.34
C MET A 53 0.23 15.75 -0.76
N TYR A 54 0.81 15.04 0.22
CA TYR A 54 2.15 15.37 0.74
C TYR A 54 3.26 15.13 -0.28
N VAL A 55 3.18 14.08 -1.11
CA VAL A 55 4.12 13.88 -2.22
C VAL A 55 4.00 15.02 -3.23
N LYS A 56 2.77 15.40 -3.59
CA LYS A 56 2.52 16.52 -4.50
C LYS A 56 3.09 17.84 -3.95
N ASP A 57 2.91 18.12 -2.67
CA ASP A 57 3.47 19.33 -2.04
C ASP A 57 5.00 19.27 -1.95
N ALA A 58 5.58 18.10 -1.70
CA ALA A 58 7.03 17.88 -1.67
C ALA A 58 7.71 18.28 -3.00
N ALA A 59 7.02 18.18 -4.13
CA ALA A 59 7.54 18.61 -5.44
C ALA A 59 7.98 20.08 -5.47
N ARG A 60 7.34 20.95 -4.69
CA ARG A 60 7.68 22.38 -4.59
C ARG A 60 9.05 22.65 -3.95
N PHE A 61 9.64 21.65 -3.29
CA PHE A 61 10.93 21.74 -2.62
C PHE A 61 12.07 21.08 -3.42
N LYS A 62 11.77 20.56 -4.60
CA LYS A 62 12.74 19.85 -5.45
C LYS A 62 13.16 20.76 -6.60
N ARG A 63 14.45 20.73 -6.93
CA ARG A 63 15.06 21.56 -7.99
C ARG A 63 15.30 20.79 -9.29
N ASP A 64 15.46 19.47 -9.22
CA ASP A 64 15.79 18.65 -10.38
C ASP A 64 15.27 17.20 -10.24
N ALA A 65 15.37 16.44 -11.33
CA ALA A 65 14.93 15.05 -11.41
C ALA A 65 15.68 14.10 -10.46
N PHE A 66 16.91 14.42 -10.03
CA PHE A 66 17.66 13.62 -9.08
C PHE A 66 17.06 13.77 -7.67
N GLN A 67 16.65 14.98 -7.31
CA GLN A 67 15.92 15.26 -6.07
C GLN A 67 14.50 14.66 -6.08
N VAL A 68 13.88 14.51 -7.25
CA VAL A 68 12.62 13.75 -7.45
C VAL A 68 12.80 12.27 -7.10
N SER A 69 13.88 11.64 -7.56
CA SER A 69 14.18 10.24 -7.24
C SER A 69 14.56 10.04 -5.76
N ALA A 70 15.42 10.90 -5.19
CA ALA A 70 15.87 10.84 -3.78
C ALA A 70 16.14 9.40 -3.23
N PRO A 71 17.12 8.65 -3.79
CA PRO A 71 17.32 7.23 -3.45
C PRO A 71 17.52 6.94 -1.95
N ALA A 72 18.27 7.79 -1.24
CA ALA A 72 18.47 7.64 0.21
C ALA A 72 17.16 7.75 0.99
N ARG A 73 16.25 8.64 0.56
CA ARG A 73 14.93 8.80 1.18
C ARG A 73 14.05 7.59 0.92
N GLN A 74 14.12 6.98 -0.27
CA GLN A 74 13.40 5.75 -0.60
C GLN A 74 13.83 4.59 0.32
N ALA A 75 15.13 4.38 0.49
CA ALA A 75 15.66 3.35 1.39
C ALA A 75 15.09 3.52 2.81
N GLN A 76 15.10 4.76 3.34
CA GLN A 76 14.50 5.07 4.64
C GLN A 76 12.99 4.82 4.70
N VAL A 77 12.24 5.01 3.60
CA VAL A 77 10.80 4.64 3.56
C VAL A 77 10.67 3.13 3.74
N PHE A 78 11.43 2.35 2.98
CA PHE A 78 11.33 0.89 2.97
C PHE A 78 11.72 0.31 4.32
N ASP A 79 12.82 0.77 4.93
CA ASP A 79 13.25 0.32 6.26
C ASP A 79 12.19 0.61 7.33
N LYS A 80 11.60 1.81 7.30
CA LYS A 80 10.51 2.17 8.21
C LYS A 80 9.25 1.33 7.95
N ALA A 81 8.92 1.05 6.70
CA ALA A 81 7.76 0.22 6.36
C ALA A 81 7.92 -1.22 6.89
N ARG A 82 9.11 -1.80 6.77
CA ARG A 82 9.42 -3.13 7.34
C ARG A 82 9.33 -3.14 8.86
N ALA A 83 9.87 -2.13 9.55
CA ALA A 83 9.73 -1.99 11.00
C ALA A 83 8.27 -1.79 11.45
N LEU A 84 7.44 -1.08 10.67
CA LEU A 84 6.00 -0.95 10.91
C LEU A 84 5.30 -2.31 10.74
N ALA A 85 5.68 -3.08 9.73
CA ALA A 85 5.12 -4.41 9.48
C ALA A 85 5.40 -5.35 10.66
N GLU A 86 6.62 -5.36 11.16
CA GLU A 86 7.00 -6.14 12.34
C GLU A 86 6.19 -5.74 13.57
N ARG A 87 6.13 -4.43 13.87
CA ARG A 87 5.41 -3.90 15.05
C ARG A 87 3.93 -4.25 15.05
N HIS A 88 3.29 -4.27 13.87
CA HIS A 88 1.86 -4.53 13.73
C HIS A 88 1.53 -5.99 13.37
N ASN A 89 2.53 -6.87 13.30
CA ASN A 89 2.30 -8.25 12.91
C ASN A 89 1.49 -9.00 13.98
N ARG A 90 0.37 -9.59 13.57
CA ARG A 90 -0.54 -10.38 14.42
C ARG A 90 -0.39 -11.89 14.21
N GLY A 91 0.75 -12.34 13.70
CA GLY A 91 1.04 -13.74 13.37
C GLY A 91 0.88 -14.09 11.89
N PHE A 92 0.79 -13.10 11.00
CA PHE A 92 0.79 -13.35 9.56
C PHE A 92 2.21 -13.64 9.07
N ALA A 93 2.43 -14.85 8.55
CA ALA A 93 3.71 -15.25 8.00
C ALA A 93 4.07 -14.35 6.80
N ASN A 94 5.31 -13.86 6.79
CA ASN A 94 5.86 -13.00 5.74
C ASN A 94 5.16 -11.63 5.56
N LEU A 95 4.56 -11.07 6.62
CA LEU A 95 3.92 -9.75 6.56
C LEU A 95 4.90 -8.65 6.14
N GLU A 96 6.16 -8.73 6.58
CA GLU A 96 7.21 -7.78 6.21
C GLU A 96 7.43 -7.71 4.69
N GLN A 97 7.48 -8.87 4.01
CA GLN A 97 7.67 -8.97 2.56
C GLN A 97 6.47 -8.40 1.80
N VAL A 98 5.25 -8.66 2.28
CA VAL A 98 4.03 -8.08 1.71
C VAL A 98 4.09 -6.55 1.81
N VAL A 99 4.38 -6.02 2.99
CA VAL A 99 4.45 -4.57 3.21
C VAL A 99 5.59 -3.92 2.40
N ASP A 100 6.78 -4.53 2.34
CA ASP A 100 7.91 -4.04 1.55
C ASP A 100 7.55 -3.96 0.06
N ALA A 101 6.93 -5.00 -0.50
CA ALA A 101 6.48 -5.03 -1.90
C ALA A 101 5.44 -3.92 -2.19
N THR A 102 4.43 -3.77 -1.32
CA THR A 102 3.43 -2.71 -1.45
C THR A 102 4.07 -1.33 -1.43
N TYR A 103 4.98 -1.07 -0.49
CA TYR A 103 5.64 0.24 -0.38
C TYR A 103 6.57 0.54 -1.56
N ARG A 104 7.27 -0.47 -2.11
CA ARG A 104 8.08 -0.29 -3.32
C ARG A 104 7.25 0.10 -4.52
N ALA A 105 6.15 -0.62 -4.77
CA ALA A 105 5.24 -0.31 -5.87
C ALA A 105 4.64 1.10 -5.72
N MET A 106 4.15 1.42 -4.53
CA MET A 106 3.57 2.73 -4.22
C MET A 106 4.59 3.87 -4.39
N VAL A 107 5.81 3.72 -3.88
CA VAL A 107 6.87 4.75 -4.03
C VAL A 107 7.25 4.93 -5.49
N ALA A 108 7.40 3.85 -6.26
CA ALA A 108 7.69 3.93 -7.69
C ALA A 108 6.60 4.67 -8.46
N ALA A 109 5.32 4.37 -8.18
CA ALA A 109 4.18 5.05 -8.79
C ALA A 109 4.14 6.56 -8.45
N PHE A 110 4.43 6.91 -7.19
CA PHE A 110 4.50 8.31 -6.77
C PHE A 110 5.63 9.09 -7.45
N ILE A 111 6.82 8.49 -7.60
CA ILE A 111 7.94 9.12 -8.31
C ILE A 111 7.57 9.35 -9.78
N ALA A 112 6.96 8.37 -10.44
CA ALA A 112 6.51 8.51 -11.82
C ALA A 112 5.49 9.65 -11.99
N ASN A 113 4.52 9.76 -11.07
CA ASN A 113 3.53 10.83 -11.11
C ASN A 113 4.12 12.21 -10.73
N GLU A 114 5.09 12.26 -9.81
CA GLU A 114 5.76 13.51 -9.43
C GLU A 114 6.54 14.12 -10.60
N GLN A 115 7.14 13.29 -11.47
CA GLN A 115 7.77 13.76 -12.70
C GLN A 115 6.79 14.50 -13.62
N THR A 116 5.53 14.08 -13.69
CA THR A 116 4.48 14.78 -14.44
C THR A 116 4.16 16.14 -13.84
N TYR A 117 4.03 16.25 -12.50
CA TYR A 117 3.83 17.55 -11.87
C TYR A 117 5.01 18.48 -12.12
N PHE A 118 6.23 17.97 -11.92
CA PHE A 118 7.45 18.77 -12.05
C PHE A 118 7.61 19.36 -13.45
N ALA A 119 7.27 18.60 -14.50
CA ALA A 119 7.32 19.07 -15.89
C ALA A 119 6.35 20.25 -16.20
N THR A 120 5.35 20.47 -15.35
CA THR A 120 4.35 21.55 -15.51
C THR A 120 4.54 22.70 -14.54
N MET A 121 5.51 22.59 -13.61
CA MET A 121 5.81 23.62 -12.63
C MET A 121 6.72 24.69 -13.23
N LYS A 122 6.63 25.91 -12.68
CA LYS A 122 7.53 27.03 -12.97
C LYS A 122 8.34 27.35 -11.73
N ASP A 123 9.54 27.88 -11.92
CA ASP A 123 10.37 28.33 -10.81
C ASP A 123 9.69 29.49 -10.07
N VAL A 124 9.81 29.46 -8.74
CA VAL A 124 9.28 30.54 -7.90
C VAL A 124 10.10 31.81 -8.19
N GLY A 125 9.42 32.85 -8.66
CA GLY A 125 10.07 34.11 -9.05
C GLY A 125 10.33 34.24 -10.55
N ASP A 126 9.96 33.24 -11.36
CA ASP A 126 10.05 33.32 -12.82
C ASP A 126 8.91 34.18 -13.38
N THR A 127 9.14 35.50 -13.39
CA THR A 127 8.29 36.48 -14.10
C THR A 127 8.61 36.41 -15.58
N HIS A 128 8.00 35.47 -16.30
CA HIS A 128 7.85 35.60 -17.74
C HIS A 128 6.59 36.43 -18.02
N GLU A 129 6.81 37.70 -18.39
CA GLU A 129 5.90 38.48 -19.25
C GLU A 129 5.59 37.72 -20.55
#